data_AF-X1KU06-F1
#
_entry.id   AF-X1KU06-F1
#
_cell.length_a   1.000
_cell.length_b   1.000
_cell.length_c   1.000
_cell.angle_alpha   90.00
_cell.angle_beta   90.00
_cell.angle_gamma   90.00
#
_symmetry.space_group_name_H-M   'P 1'
#
loop_
_entity.id
_entity.type
_entity.pdbx_description
1 polymer ?
#
loop_
_entity_poly.entity_id
_entity_poly.type
_entity_poly.pdbx_seq_one_letter_code
_entity_poly.pdbx_strand_id
1 'polypeptide(L)'
;DVFGRARAFTIVTVEDSKIKGAKVVDNPAASYEYGAGPIVTKMLAEMKVEIVIAGEFGIGASVLLKDKNIRAVKVKAGTNVCRAVDSVIK
;
A
#
# COMPACT_ATOMS: atom_id res chain seq x y z
N ASP A 1 4.19 7.44 -10.43
CA ASP A 1 3.07 7.67 -9.50
C ASP A 1 3.51 7.50 -8.06
N VAL A 2 3.18 8.50 -7.24
CA VAL A 2 3.41 8.47 -5.79
C VAL A 2 2.28 7.68 -5.14
N PHE A 3 2.59 6.89 -4.11
CA PHE A 3 1.66 6.00 -3.39
C PHE A 3 0.23 6.55 -3.20
N GLY A 4 0.08 7.78 -2.69
CA GLY A 4 -1.25 8.35 -2.38
C GLY A 4 -2.14 8.61 -3.61
N ARG A 5 -1.56 8.71 -4.81
CA ARG A 5 -2.28 8.95 -6.08
C ARG A 5 -2.33 7.70 -6.97
N ALA A 6 -1.98 6.53 -6.45
CA ALA A 6 -2.15 5.29 -7.19
C ALA A 6 -3.63 5.12 -7.58
N ARG A 7 -3.91 4.60 -8.79
CA ARG A 7 -5.30 4.41 -9.25
C ARG A 7 -6.07 3.41 -8.39
N ALA A 8 -5.40 2.33 -7.99
CA ALA A 8 -5.96 1.25 -7.18
C ALA A 8 -4.86 0.58 -6.36
N PHE A 9 -5.28 -0.18 -5.36
CA PHE A 9 -4.42 -1.02 -4.53
C PHE A 9 -4.81 -2.49 -4.69
N THR A 10 -3.82 -3.35 -4.86
CA THR A 10 -4.02 -4.81 -4.77
C THR A 10 -3.80 -5.22 -3.32
N ILE A 11 -4.87 -5.66 -2.66
CA ILE A 11 -4.84 -6.16 -1.30
C ILE A 11 -4.65 -7.67 -1.36
N VAL A 12 -3.55 -8.14 -0.79
CA VAL A 12 -3.16 -9.55 -0.80
C VAL A 12 -3.29 -10.09 0.62
N THR A 13 -4.02 -11.19 0.78
CA THR A 13 -4.12 -11.92 2.05
C THR A 13 -3.07 -13.02 2.04
N VAL A 14 -2.24 -13.03 3.08
CA VAL A 14 -1.17 -14.01 3.27
C VAL A 14 -1.36 -14.70 4.61
N GLU A 15 -1.35 -16.03 4.60
CA GLU A 15 -1.37 -16.86 5.81
C GLU A 15 -0.35 -17.98 5.64
N ASP A 16 0.42 -18.29 6.69
CA ASP A 16 1.49 -19.31 6.66
C ASP A 16 2.46 -19.16 5.48
N SER A 17 2.86 -17.91 5.22
CA SER A 17 3.69 -17.54 4.07
C SER A 17 3.14 -17.94 2.70
N LYS A 18 1.82 -18.12 2.58
CA LYS A 18 1.13 -18.44 1.33
C LYS A 18 0.05 -17.41 1.02
N ILE A 19 -0.03 -17.01 -0.24
CA ILE A 19 -1.10 -16.14 -0.74
C ILE A 19 -2.41 -16.92 -0.71
N LYS A 20 -3.39 -16.43 0.06
CA LYS A 20 -4.73 -17.01 0.17
C LYS A 20 -5.74 -16.33 -0.74
N GLY A 21 -5.47 -15.07 -1.10
CA GLY A 21 -6.33 -14.31 -1.99
C GLY A 21 -5.74 -12.96 -2.35
N ALA A 22 -6.27 -12.39 -3.42
CA ALA A 22 -5.97 -11.03 -3.82
C ALA A 22 -7.25 -10.36 -4.32
N LYS A 23 -7.42 -9.08 -3.98
CA LYS A 23 -8.49 -8.24 -4.51
C LYS A 23 -7.95 -6.87 -4.89
N VAL A 24 -8.52 -6.27 -5.91
CA VAL A 24 -8.21 -4.90 -6.30
C VAL A 24 -9.25 -3.98 -5.67
N VAL A 25 -8.80 -2.88 -5.08
CA VAL A 25 -9.65 -1.84 -4.50
C VAL A 25 -9.25 -0.51 -5.09
N ASP A 26 -10.22 0.20 -5.64
CA ASP A 26 -9.99 1.54 -6.19
C ASP A 26 -9.57 2.52 -5.11
N ASN A 27 -8.68 3.45 -5.47
CA ASN A 27 -8.27 4.51 -4.57
C ASN A 27 -9.26 5.69 -4.68
N PRO A 28 -10.08 5.95 -3.63
CA PRO A 28 -11.05 7.05 -3.66
C PRO A 28 -10.36 8.42 -3.77
N ALA A 29 -9.09 8.52 -3.40
CA ALA A 29 -8.32 9.75 -3.41
C ALA A 29 -7.39 9.90 -4.64
N ALA A 30 -7.49 9.02 -5.64
CA ALA A 30 -6.61 9.07 -6.82
C ALA A 30 -6.66 10.43 -7.54
N SER A 31 -7.85 11.03 -7.62
CA SER A 31 -8.11 12.30 -8.30
C SER A 31 -8.04 13.52 -7.39
N TYR A 32 -7.70 13.36 -6.10
CA TYR A 32 -7.75 14.46 -5.15
C TYR A 32 -6.56 15.39 -5.33
N GLU A 33 -6.80 16.70 -5.35
CA GLU A 33 -5.71 17.69 -5.50
C GLU A 33 -4.81 17.70 -4.25
N TYR A 34 -5.39 17.55 -3.06
CA TYR A 34 -4.71 17.53 -1.77
C TYR A 34 -5.21 16.39 -0.88
N GLY A 35 -4.43 16.02 0.14
CA GLY A 35 -4.86 15.08 1.18
C GLY A 35 -4.89 13.59 0.77
N ALA A 36 -4.47 13.25 -0.44
CA ALA A 36 -4.54 11.87 -0.94
C ALA A 36 -3.75 10.87 -0.08
N GLY A 37 -2.55 11.24 0.38
CA GLY A 37 -1.73 10.40 1.27
C GLY A 37 -2.46 10.04 2.58
N PRO A 38 -2.88 11.02 3.39
CA PRO A 38 -3.63 10.75 4.62
C PRO A 38 -4.90 9.93 4.44
N ILE A 39 -5.67 10.19 3.38
CA ILE A 39 -6.92 9.46 3.10
C ILE A 39 -6.63 7.99 2.79
N VAL A 40 -5.67 7.72 1.90
CA VAL A 40 -5.26 6.35 1.55
C VAL A 40 -4.71 5.61 2.77
N THR A 41 -3.85 6.27 3.57
CA THR A 41 -3.29 5.63 4.77
C THR A 41 -4.40 5.27 5.77
N LYS A 42 -5.38 6.15 5.97
CA LYS A 42 -6.54 5.86 6.83
C LYS A 42 -7.35 4.68 6.30
N MET A 43 -7.65 4.67 5.00
CA MET A 43 -8.38 3.57 4.35
C MET A 43 -7.66 2.23 4.53
N LEU A 44 -6.35 2.16 4.26
CA LEU A 44 -5.58 0.91 4.42
C LEU A 44 -5.49 0.47 5.88
N ALA A 45 -5.42 1.41 6.83
CA ALA A 45 -5.45 1.12 8.26
C ALA A 45 -6.81 0.52 8.69
N GLU A 46 -7.93 1.07 8.21
CA GLU A 46 -9.27 0.53 8.46
C GLU A 46 -9.45 -0.87 7.87
N MET A 47 -8.77 -1.16 6.75
CA MET A 47 -8.70 -2.49 6.16
C MET A 47 -7.73 -3.45 6.88
N LYS A 48 -7.09 -3.01 7.97
CA LYS A 48 -6.11 -3.77 8.76
C LYS A 48 -4.91 -4.25 7.94
N VAL A 49 -4.46 -3.44 6.99
CA VAL A 49 -3.25 -3.74 6.22
C VAL A 49 -2.02 -3.53 7.10
N GLU A 50 -1.16 -4.54 7.19
CA GLU A 50 0.06 -4.49 8.01
C GLU A 50 1.28 -4.02 7.22
N ILE A 51 1.33 -4.30 5.93
CA ILE A 51 2.46 -3.99 5.04
C ILE A 51 1.95 -3.31 3.78
N VAL A 52 2.58 -2.21 3.41
CA VAL A 52 2.30 -1.48 2.17
C VAL A 52 3.56 -1.45 1.32
N ILE A 53 3.41 -1.81 0.05
CA ILE A 53 4.52 -1.84 -0.91
C ILE A 53 4.23 -0.85 -2.03
N ALA A 54 5.15 0.10 -2.25
CA ALA A 54 4.99 1.10 -3.30
C ALA A 54 6.34 1.57 -3.88
N GLY A 55 6.28 2.22 -5.04
CA GLY A 55 7.46 2.81 -5.67
C GLY A 55 8.02 4.00 -4.91
N GLU A 56 7.14 4.81 -4.33
CA GLU A 56 7.51 6.03 -3.63
C GLU A 56 6.43 6.45 -2.62
N PHE A 57 6.87 6.89 -1.45
CA PHE A 57 6.02 7.40 -0.37
C PHE A 57 6.36 8.86 -0.11
N GLY A 58 5.35 9.73 -0.14
CA GLY A 58 5.51 11.11 0.29
C GLY A 58 5.62 11.24 1.81
N ILE A 59 6.22 12.34 2.29
CA ILE A 59 6.47 12.59 3.72
C ILE A 59 5.21 12.39 4.57
N GLY A 60 4.09 12.99 4.18
CA GLY A 60 2.83 12.88 4.93
C GLY A 60 2.28 11.46 5.02
N ALA A 61 2.39 10.67 3.93
CA ALA A 61 1.95 9.28 3.95
C ALA A 61 2.88 8.42 4.84
N SER A 62 4.20 8.62 4.74
CA SER A 62 5.18 7.87 5.53
C SER A 62 5.02 8.08 7.04
N VAL A 63 4.79 9.34 7.47
CA VAL A 63 4.54 9.65 8.89
C VAL A 63 3.30 8.94 9.39
N LEU A 64 2.21 8.97 8.63
CA LEU A 64 0.94 8.34 9.02
C LEU A 64 1.01 6.81 8.99
N LEU A 65 1.71 6.22 8.02
CA LEU A 65 1.91 4.76 7.96
C LEU A 65 2.65 4.29 9.22
N LYS A 66 3.68 5.04 9.64
CA LYS A 66 4.42 4.76 10.87
C LYS A 66 3.56 4.91 12.12
N ASP A 67 2.75 5.96 12.23
CA ASP A 67 1.79 6.16 13.33
C ASP A 67 0.79 4.99 13.46
N LYS A 68 0.35 4.45 12.32
CA LYS A 68 -0.58 3.31 12.26
C LYS A 68 0.08 1.94 12.38
N ASN A 69 1.38 1.87 12.66
CA ASN A 69 2.17 0.63 12.68
C ASN A 69 2.12 -0.17 11.38
N ILE A 70 1.93 0.52 10.25
CA ILE A 70 1.93 -0.08 8.91
C ILE A 70 3.34 0.01 8.34
N ARG A 71 3.92 -1.14 8.03
CA ARG A 71 5.27 -1.23 7.48
C ARG A 71 5.28 -0.81 6.02
N ALA A 72 5.93 0.30 5.71
CA ALA A 72 6.14 0.74 4.33
C ALA A 72 7.40 0.11 3.72
N VAL A 73 7.27 -0.52 2.55
CA VAL A 73 8.37 -1.14 1.80
C VAL A 73 8.47 -0.47 0.43
N LYS A 74 9.64 0.09 0.13
CA LYS A 74 9.90 0.73 -1.16
C LYS A 74 10.44 -0.29 -2.16
N VAL A 75 9.83 -0.35 -3.35
CA VAL A 75 10.29 -1.20 -4.46
C VAL A 75 10.57 -0.37 -5.70
N LYS A 76 11.27 -0.94 -6.68
CA LYS A 76 11.48 -0.27 -7.98
C LYS A 76 10.14 -0.16 -8.71
N ALA A 77 9.86 1.00 -9.31
CA ALA A 77 8.70 1.16 -10.18
C ALA A 77 8.74 0.13 -11.33
N GLY A 78 7.57 -0.45 -11.65
CA GLY A 78 7.46 -1.54 -12.62
C GLY A 78 7.72 -2.95 -12.06
N THR A 79 8.00 -3.08 -10.76
CA THR A 79 8.04 -4.41 -10.11
C THR A 79 6.66 -5.05 -10.15
N ASN A 80 6.60 -6.31 -10.60
CA ASN A 80 5.35 -7.07 -10.62
C ASN A 80 4.85 -7.35 -9.19
N VAL A 81 3.53 -7.34 -8.98
CA VAL A 81 2.90 -7.54 -7.67
C VAL A 81 3.36 -8.85 -7.00
N CYS A 82 3.45 -9.97 -7.74
CA CYS A 82 3.93 -11.24 -7.17
C CYS A 82 5.35 -11.10 -6.62
N ARG A 83 6.26 -10.49 -7.38
CA ARG A 83 7.65 -10.27 -6.93
C ARG A 83 7.74 -9.32 -5.74
N ALA A 84 6.90 -8.29 -5.70
CA ALA A 84 6.83 -7.37 -4.59
C ALA A 84 6.40 -8.10 -3.31
N VAL A 85 5.38 -8.95 -3.40
CA VAL A 85 4.87 -9.75 -2.29
C VAL A 85 5.91 -10.78 -1.82
N ASP A 86 6.60 -11.48 -2.72
CA ASP A 86 7.67 -12.42 -2.36
C ASP A 86 8.83 -11.76 -1.58
N SER A 87 9.03 -10.45 -1.76
CA SER A 87 10.06 -9.71 -1.02
C SER A 87 9.75 -9.51 0.47
N VAL A 88 8.49 -9.69 0.87
CA VAL A 88 8.03 -9.45 2.26
C VAL A 88 7.55 -10.70 2.99
N ILE A 89 7.22 -11.78 2.29
CA ILE A 89 6.66 -13.03 2.85
C ILE A 89 7.72 -13.97 3.48
N LYS A 90 9.01 -13.66 3.32
CA LYS A 90 10.13 -14.51 3.79
C LYS A 90 10.07 -14.88 5.27
#